data_AF-A0A2M6ZBL0-F1
#
_entry.id   AF-A0A2M6ZBL0-F1
#
_cell.length_a   1.000
_cell.length_b   1.000
_cell.length_c   1.000
_cell.angle_alpha   90.00
_cell.angle_beta   90.00
_cell.angle_gamma   90.00
#
_symmetry.space_group_name_H-M   'P 1'
#
loop_
_entity.id
_entity.type
_entity.pdbx_description
1 polymer ?
#
loop_
_entity_poly.entity_id
_entity_poly.type
_entity_poly.pdbx_seq_one_letter_code
_entity_poly.pdbx_strand_id
1 'polypeptide(L)'
;MDFKLMMTTFIMIFLAELGDKTQVATFCLSADCESSRLSVFLGSAAALVISALIATVLGNVVTRFIPQSYFKLIAGAVFIIFGVFTSYAAIRSIFFS
;
A
#
# COMPACT_ATOMS: atom_id res chain seq x y z
N MET A 1 13.39 10.47 19.99
CA MET A 1 12.79 9.68 18.89
C MET A 1 13.80 8.63 18.48
N ASP A 2 13.46 7.35 18.55
CA ASP A 2 14.38 6.27 18.18
C ASP A 2 14.64 6.27 16.67
N PHE A 3 15.78 6.82 16.24
CA PHE A 3 16.16 6.89 14.82
C PHE A 3 16.13 5.51 14.13
N LYS A 4 16.44 4.46 14.90
CA LYS A 4 16.34 3.06 14.46
C LYS A 4 14.92 2.66 14.06
N LEU A 5 13.92 3.09 14.84
CA LEU A 5 12.51 2.79 14.56
C LEU A 5 12.06 3.52 13.29
N MET A 6 12.43 4.81 13.15
CA MET A 6 12.14 5.60 11.95
C MET A 6 12.70 4.93 10.69
N MET A 7 13.99 4.55 10.70
CA MET A 7 14.63 3.93 9.55
C MET A 7 14.04 2.55 9.22
N THR A 8 13.75 1.72 10.23
CA THR A 8 13.17 0.39 10.02
C THR A 8 11.78 0.49 9.39
N THR A 9 10.92 1.36 9.93
CA THR A 9 9.57 1.57 9.41
C THR A 9 9.60 2.21 8.02
N PHE A 10 10.48 3.19 7.79
CA PHE A 10 10.65 3.79 6.46
C PHE A 10 11.05 2.76 5.42
N ILE A 11 12.08 1.95 5.70
CA ILE A 11 12.54 0.90 4.77
C ILE A 11 11.44 -0.14 4.54
N MET A 12 10.74 -0.58 5.59
CA MET A 12 9.62 -1.53 5.45
C MET A 12 8.52 -1.01 4.54
N ILE A 13 8.05 0.23 4.76
CA ILE A 13 7.00 0.85 3.94
C ILE A 13 7.51 1.11 2.53
N PHE A 14 8.75 1.61 2.39
CA PHE A 14 9.36 1.87 1.10
C PHE A 14 9.46 0.59 0.25
N LEU A 15 9.92 -0.52 0.83
CA LEU A 15 9.97 -1.82 0.15
C LEU A 15 8.57 -2.35 -0.17
N ALA A 16 7.60 -2.18 0.73
CA ALA A 16 6.22 -2.64 0.52
C ALA A 16 5.53 -1.90 -0.63
N GLU A 17 5.83 -0.61 -0.80
CA GLU A 17 5.26 0.24 -1.86
C GLU A 17 6.09 0.23 -3.16
N LEU A 18 7.31 -0.32 -3.14
CA LEU A 18 8.21 -0.33 -4.29
C LEU A 18 7.65 -1.22 -5.41
N GLY A 19 7.41 -0.62 -6.58
CA GLY A 19 6.87 -1.35 -7.74
C GLY A 19 5.36 -1.54 -7.73
N ASP A 20 4.62 -0.85 -6.85
CA ASP A 20 3.16 -0.84 -6.92
C ASP A 20 2.64 -0.13 -8.19
N LYS A 21 1.43 -0.50 -8.59
CA LYS A 21 0.71 0.05 -9.75
C LYS A 21 0.61 1.58 -9.69
N THR A 22 0.56 2.17 -8.50
CA THR A 22 0.57 3.62 -8.31
C THR A 22 1.85 4.28 -8.83
N GLN A 23 3.01 3.63 -8.73
CA GLN A 23 4.28 4.15 -9.25
C GLN A 23 4.30 4.13 -10.78
N VAL A 24 3.81 3.05 -11.39
CA VAL A 24 3.69 2.94 -12.86
C VAL A 24 2.70 3.99 -13.40
N ALA A 25 1.56 4.17 -12.72
CA ALA A 25 0.58 5.19 -13.09
C ALA A 25 1.16 6.62 -12.97
N THR A 26 1.92 6.89 -11.90
CA THR A 26 2.60 8.17 -11.70
C THR A 26 3.66 8.42 -12.77
N PHE A 27 4.40 7.38 -13.17
CA PHE A 27 5.38 7.45 -14.25
C PHE A 27 4.72 7.74 -15.61
N CYS A 28 3.64 7.04 -15.96
CA CYS A 28 2.87 7.32 -17.18
C CYS A 28 2.30 8.75 -17.18
N LEU A 29 1.68 9.19 -16.09
CA LEU A 29 1.18 10.57 -15.95
C LEU A 29 2.29 11.62 -16.09
N SER A 30 3.48 11.34 -15.55
CA SER A 30 4.63 12.21 -15.67
C SER A 30 5.22 12.24 -17.09
N ALA A 31 5.08 11.14 -17.84
CA ALA A 31 5.52 11.03 -19.22
C ALA A 31 4.58 11.79 -20.18
N ASP A 32 3.26 11.73 -19.98
CA ASP A 32 2.27 12.43 -20.80
C ASP A 32 2.21 13.94 -20.52
N CYS A 33 2.42 14.36 -19.27
CA CYS A 33 2.37 15.77 -18.88
C CYS A 33 3.77 16.40 -18.83
N GLU A 34 4.30 16.71 -20.01
CA GLU A 34 5.67 17.21 -20.20
C GLU A 34 5.99 18.51 -19.40
N SER A 35 5.00 19.37 -19.20
CA SER A 35 5.17 20.65 -18.46
C SER A 35 4.80 20.58 -16.97
N SER A 36 4.32 19.42 -16.47
CA SER A 36 3.75 19.27 -15.11
C SER A 36 4.42 18.21 -14.23
N ARG A 37 5.60 17.70 -14.64
CA ARG A 37 6.33 16.61 -13.95
C ARG A 37 6.50 16.85 -12.44
N LEU A 38 6.84 18.08 -12.05
CA LEU A 38 6.98 18.47 -10.65
C LEU A 38 5.64 18.48 -9.89
N SER A 39 4.54 18.86 -10.55
CA SER A 39 3.20 18.84 -9.95
C SER A 39 2.72 17.39 -9.75
N VAL A 40 2.97 16.50 -10.71
CA VAL A 40 2.66 15.06 -10.57
C VAL A 40 3.48 14.43 -9.45
N PHE A 41 4.78 14.75 -9.35
CA PHE A 41 5.62 14.30 -8.25
C PHE A 41 5.11 14.80 -6.89
N LEU A 42 4.85 16.11 -6.75
CA LEU A 42 4.37 16.68 -5.49
C LEU A 42 2.98 16.15 -5.11
N GLY A 43 2.09 15.99 -6.09
CA GLY A 43 0.75 15.45 -5.88
C GLY A 43 0.76 13.99 -5.41
N SER A 44 1.53 13.14 -6.11
CA SER A 44 1.67 11.72 -5.74
C SER A 44 2.40 11.54 -4.40
N ALA A 45 3.47 12.32 -4.14
CA ALA A 45 4.18 12.30 -2.87
C ALA A 45 3.28 12.77 -1.71
N ALA A 46 2.51 13.86 -1.90
CA ALA A 46 1.57 14.33 -0.88
C ALA A 46 0.46 13.31 -0.62
N ALA A 47 -0.08 12.68 -1.67
CA ALA A 47 -1.07 11.63 -1.54
C ALA A 47 -0.54 10.42 -0.75
N LEU A 48 0.69 9.99 -1.00
CA LEU A 48 1.35 8.92 -0.26
C LEU A 48 1.48 9.27 1.23
N VAL A 49 1.99 10.46 1.55
CA VAL A 49 2.17 10.93 2.93
C VAL A 49 0.82 11.01 3.66
N ILE A 50 -0.20 11.57 3.03
CA ILE A 50 -1.54 11.69 3.60
C ILE A 50 -2.15 10.29 3.83
N SER A 51 -2.02 9.38 2.86
CA SER A 51 -2.48 8.00 2.98
C SER A 51 -1.82 7.28 4.16
N ALA A 52 -0.49 7.37 4.27
CA ALA A 52 0.26 6.78 5.38
C ALA A 52 -0.12 7.40 6.74
N LEU A 53 -0.36 8.71 6.79
CA LEU A 53 -0.79 9.41 8.00
C LEU A 53 -2.19 8.94 8.44
N ILE A 54 -3.12 8.81 7.51
CA ILE A 54 -4.46 8.27 7.79
C ILE A 54 -4.36 6.81 8.28
N ALA A 55 -3.59 5.98 7.59
CA ALA A 55 -3.40 4.57 7.94
C ALA A 55 -2.80 4.38 9.34
N THR A 56 -1.79 5.19 9.69
CA THR A 56 -1.13 5.11 11.00
C THR A 56 -2.01 5.63 12.14
N VAL A 57 -2.76 6.73 11.92
CA VAL A 57 -3.71 7.25 12.92
C VAL A 57 -4.84 6.26 13.16
N LEU A 58 -5.47 5.76 12.10
CA LEU A 58 -6.54 4.76 12.21
C LEU A 58 -6.02 3.46 12.81
N GLY A 59 -4.84 2.99 12.39
CA GLY A 59 -4.19 1.81 12.95
C GLY A 59 -3.98 1.93 14.46
N ASN A 60 -3.48 3.07 14.93
CA ASN A 60 -3.32 3.33 16.36
C ASN A 60 -4.66 3.27 17.12
N VAL A 61 -5.72 3.86 16.57
CA VAL A 61 -7.07 3.80 17.18
C VAL A 61 -7.56 2.35 17.25
N VAL A 62 -7.45 1.58 16.17
CA VAL A 62 -7.92 0.18 16.14
C VAL A 62 -7.12 -0.70 17.11
N THR A 63 -5.81 -0.48 17.24
CA THR A 63 -4.97 -1.25 18.20
C THR A 63 -5.32 -1.00 19.66
N ARG A 64 -6.07 0.06 20.00
CA ARG A 64 -6.61 0.26 21.35
C ARG A 64 -7.82 -0.61 21.67
N PHE A 65 -8.59 -1.00 20.65
CA PHE A 65 -9.79 -1.81 20.81
C PHE A 65 -9.54 -3.30 20.56
N ILE A 66 -8.58 -3.64 19.70
CA ILE A 66 -8.31 -5.02 19.29
C ILE A 66 -6.94 -5.48 19.83
N PRO A 67 -6.88 -6.60 20.59
CA PRO A 67 -5.61 -7.15 21.05
C PRO A 67 -4.73 -7.58 19.87
N GLN A 68 -3.43 -7.34 19.97
CA GLN A 68 -2.43 -7.62 18.92
C GLN A 68 -2.46 -9.07 18.38
N SER A 69 -2.86 -10.04 19.21
CA SER A 69 -2.98 -11.45 18.80
C SER A 69 -4.04 -11.66 17.71
N TYR A 70 -5.15 -10.90 17.74
CA TYR A 70 -6.21 -11.00 16.74
C TYR A 70 -5.81 -10.37 15.41
N PHE A 71 -4.97 -9.34 15.42
CA PHE A 71 -4.48 -8.68 14.20
C PHE A 71 -3.78 -9.66 13.26
N LYS A 72 -2.91 -10.53 13.79
CA LYS A 72 -2.21 -11.54 12.98
C LYS A 72 -3.17 -12.57 12.39
N LEU A 73 -4.15 -13.01 13.18
CA LEU A 73 -5.13 -14.00 12.74
C LEU A 73 -6.05 -13.42 11.65
N ILE A 74 -6.54 -12.19 11.84
CA ILE A 74 -7.37 -11.49 10.86
C ILE A 74 -6.58 -11.23 9.58
N ALA A 75 -5.35 -10.71 9.68
CA ALA A 75 -4.49 -10.47 8.52
C ALA A 75 -4.23 -11.75 7.72
N GLY A 76 -3.93 -12.87 8.39
CA GLY A 76 -3.74 -14.16 7.74
C GLY A 76 -5.00 -14.68 7.05
N ALA A 77 -6.16 -14.59 7.71
CA ALA A 77 -7.44 -15.00 7.15
C ALA A 77 -7.79 -14.18 5.89
N VAL A 78 -7.63 -12.85 5.97
CA VAL A 78 -7.86 -11.95 4.83
C VAL A 78 -6.91 -12.28 3.68
N PHE A 79 -5.63 -12.56 3.96
CA PHE A 79 -4.65 -12.93 2.95
C PHE A 79 -5.01 -14.24 2.23
N ILE A 80 -5.49 -15.25 2.96
CA ILE A 80 -5.98 -16.51 2.38
C ILE A 80 -7.21 -16.24 1.50
N ILE A 81 -8.18 -15.46 1.97
CA ILE A 81 -9.39 -15.13 1.21
C ILE A 81 -9.03 -14.43 -0.11
N PHE A 82 -8.18 -13.40 -0.07
CA PHE A 82 -7.71 -12.72 -1.28
C PHE A 82 -6.92 -13.65 -2.19
N GLY A 83 -6.03 -14.48 -1.64
CA GLY A 83 -5.27 -15.46 -2.41
C GLY A 83 -6.17 -16.44 -3.16
N VAL A 84 -7.19 -17.00 -2.49
CA VAL A 84 -8.16 -17.91 -3.12
C VAL A 84 -9.01 -17.17 -4.15
N PHE A 85 -9.49 -15.97 -3.84
CA PHE A 85 -10.31 -15.17 -4.74
C PHE A 85 -9.55 -14.79 -6.02
N THR A 86 -8.31 -14.30 -5.89
CA THR A 86 -7.44 -13.99 -7.03
C THR A 86 -7.10 -15.23 -7.83
N SER A 87 -6.82 -16.36 -7.18
CA SER A 87 -6.54 -17.63 -7.89
C SER A 87 -7.75 -18.11 -8.69
N TYR A 88 -8.95 -18.08 -8.10
CA TYR A 88 -10.18 -18.42 -8.80
C TYR A 88 -10.46 -17.47 -9.97
N ALA A 89 -10.29 -16.17 -9.76
CA ALA A 89 -10.45 -15.16 -10.80
C ALA A 89 -9.47 -15.38 -11.97
N ALA A 90 -8.21 -15.69 -11.67
CA ALA A 90 -7.19 -15.99 -12.67
C ALA A 90 -7.52 -17.26 -13.46
N ILE A 91 -7.90 -18.35 -12.79
CA ILE A 91 -8.30 -19.61 -13.45
C ILE A 91 -9.52 -19.39 -14.34
N ARG A 92 -10.53 -18.66 -13.86
CA ARG A 92 -11.72 -18.33 -14.66
C ARG A 92 -11.37 -17.49 -15.89
N SER A 93 -10.45 -16.53 -15.76
CA SER A 93 -10.01 -15.71 -16.88
C SER A 93 -9.25 -16.50 -17.95
N ILE A 94 -8.50 -17.54 -17.57
CA ILE A 94 -7.76 -18.38 -18.50
C ILE A 94 -8.68 -19.38 -19.22
N PHE A 95 -9.67 -19.95 -18.51
CA PHE A 95 -10.55 -20.98 -19.06
C PHE A 95 -11.71 -20.40 -19.89
N PHE A 96 -12.04 -19.12 -19.73
CA PHE A 96 -13.15 -18.44 -20.43
C PHE A 96 -12.67 -17.40 -21.46
N SER A 97 -11.41 -17.48 -21.89
CA SER A 97 -10.88 -16.79 -23.09
C SER A 97 -10.73 -17.78 -24.24
#